data_AF-A0A2S4VJP7-F1
#
_entry.id   AF-A0A2S4VJP7-F1
#
_cell.length_a   1.000
_cell.length_b   1.000
_cell.length_c   1.000
_cell.angle_alpha   90.00
_cell.angle_beta   90.00
_cell.angle_gamma   90.00
#
_symmetry.space_group_name_H-M   'P 1'
#
loop_
_entity.id
_entity.type
_entity.pdbx_description
1 polymer ?
#
loop_
_entity_poly.entity_id
_entity_poly.type
_entity_poly.pdbx_seq_one_letter_code
_entity_poly.pdbx_strand_id
1 'polypeptide(L)'
;MEGTTASPPTVNWTASIFKNSAWPKSNPQPIDDEEAFTRWITEIKRSCQGRGVVEVRMENPKDEVKKANKEELVARTIQQMEACRTGPLNRKSRVSGASNWPSTAFDVDSEEEGSSGPDFTVLDNQINEIYQKYGMNTEYNRIHPVYLNPLDTDQYILLTPGNVEIWAKALVNHIARVSLVSPPNTIKYLSRRKQRGSKA
;
A
#
# COMPACT_ATOMS: atom_id res chain seq x y z
N MET A 1 -9.87 -1.18 34.26
CA MET A 1 -8.63 -2.00 34.25
C MET A 1 -8.62 -2.73 32.92
N GLU A 2 -8.32 -2.00 31.84
CA GLU A 2 -8.10 -2.60 30.52
C GLU A 2 -6.73 -3.28 30.52
N GLY A 3 -6.73 -4.62 30.50
CA GLY A 3 -5.53 -5.41 30.25
C GLY A 3 -5.21 -5.39 28.76
N THR A 4 -4.02 -4.93 28.41
CA THR A 4 -3.47 -4.95 27.06
C THR A 4 -3.48 -6.39 26.52
N THR A 5 -4.32 -6.67 25.52
CA THR A 5 -4.39 -7.93 24.79
C THR A 5 -3.26 -8.05 23.76
N ALA A 6 -2.02 -7.77 24.17
CA ALA A 6 -0.85 -7.99 23.33
C ALA A 6 -0.42 -9.45 23.49
N SER A 7 -0.48 -10.22 22.40
CA SER A 7 0.12 -11.56 22.38
C SER A 7 1.61 -11.44 22.71
N PRO A 8 2.17 -12.26 23.63
CA PRO A 8 3.58 -12.19 23.95
C PRO A 8 4.41 -12.45 22.68
N PRO A 9 5.50 -11.70 22.45
CA PRO A 9 6.33 -11.87 21.26
C PRO A 9 6.83 -13.31 21.19
N THR A 10 6.57 -13.98 20.06
CA THR A 10 7.00 -15.35 19.82
C THR A 10 8.51 -15.38 19.63
N VAL A 11 9.21 -16.03 20.55
CA VAL A 11 10.66 -16.24 20.48
C VAL A 11 10.91 -17.64 19.94
N ASN A 12 11.55 -17.72 18.78
CA ASN A 12 11.94 -18.96 18.14
C ASN A 12 13.41 -19.26 18.48
N TRP A 13 13.66 -20.46 19.01
CA TRP A 13 15.01 -20.91 19.39
C TRP A 13 15.46 -21.97 18.41
N THR A 14 16.55 -21.72 17.69
CA THR A 14 17.10 -22.69 16.75
C THR A 14 18.56 -22.99 17.07
N ALA A 15 19.00 -24.21 16.76
CA ALA A 15 20.35 -24.64 17.02
C ALA A 15 20.99 -25.32 15.82
N SER A 16 22.31 -25.21 15.72
CA SER A 16 23.13 -25.90 14.73
C SER A 16 24.47 -26.32 15.31
N ILE A 17 25.14 -27.26 14.65
CA ILE A 17 26.48 -27.74 15.02
C ILE A 17 27.37 -27.63 13.78
N PHE A 18 28.58 -27.11 13.96
CA PHE A 18 29.49 -26.91 12.83
C PHE A 18 29.93 -28.27 12.25
N LYS A 19 29.89 -28.42 10.91
CA LYS A 19 30.31 -29.64 10.19
C LYS A 19 29.64 -30.94 10.67
N ASN A 20 28.39 -30.85 11.14
CA ASN A 20 27.57 -32.00 11.52
C ASN A 20 26.36 -32.12 10.55
N SER A 21 26.04 -33.34 10.11
CA SER A 21 24.93 -33.60 9.18
C SER A 21 23.56 -33.70 9.87
N ALA A 22 23.54 -34.07 11.16
CA ALA A 22 22.31 -34.12 11.96
C ALA A 22 21.84 -32.72 12.40
N TRP A 23 22.76 -31.76 12.54
CA TRP A 23 22.48 -30.37 12.92
C TRP A 23 23.16 -29.37 11.96
N PRO A 24 22.77 -29.32 10.68
CA PRO A 24 23.45 -28.54 9.67
C PRO A 24 23.29 -27.03 9.91
N LYS A 25 24.38 -26.26 9.71
CA LYS A 25 24.34 -24.78 9.80
C LYS A 25 23.43 -24.14 8.74
N SER A 26 23.24 -24.80 7.59
CA SER A 26 22.37 -24.30 6.51
C SER A 26 20.88 -24.40 6.84
N ASN A 27 20.50 -25.26 7.79
CA ASN A 27 19.12 -25.44 8.23
C ASN A 27 19.10 -25.72 9.74
N PRO A 28 19.25 -24.68 10.57
CA PRO A 28 19.17 -24.80 12.02
C PRO A 28 17.85 -25.43 12.45
N GLN A 29 17.89 -26.35 13.41
CA GLN A 29 16.69 -27.04 13.89
C GLN A 29 16.11 -26.33 15.11
N PRO A 30 14.77 -26.31 15.27
CA PRO A 30 14.14 -25.76 16.47
C PRO A 30 14.55 -26.55 17.72
N ILE A 31 14.78 -25.83 18.82
CA ILE A 31 15.15 -26.38 20.13
C ILE A 31 14.17 -25.90 21.22
N ASP A 32 12.89 -25.92 20.87
CA ASP A 32 11.82 -25.36 21.70
C ASP A 32 11.45 -26.31 22.87
N ASP A 33 11.88 -27.57 22.78
CA ASP A 33 11.61 -28.64 23.74
C ASP A 33 12.88 -29.14 24.44
N GLU A 34 12.73 -29.59 25.69
CA GLU A 34 13.83 -30.15 26.49
C GLU A 34 14.46 -31.40 25.84
N GLU A 35 13.67 -32.21 25.13
CA GLU A 35 14.19 -33.36 24.38
C GLU A 35 15.05 -32.93 23.18
N ALA A 36 14.65 -31.87 22.48
CA ALA A 36 15.43 -31.33 21.36
C ALA A 36 16.75 -30.72 21.84
N PHE A 37 16.70 -29.99 22.96
CA PHE A 37 17.90 -29.48 23.63
C PHE A 37 18.85 -30.60 24.08
N THR A 38 18.31 -31.65 24.70
CA THR A 38 19.09 -32.80 25.17
C THR A 38 19.74 -33.56 24.00
N ARG A 39 19.01 -33.74 22.90
CA ARG A 39 19.56 -34.30 21.65
C ARG A 39 20.68 -33.45 21.10
N TRP A 40 20.51 -32.13 21.05
CA TRP A 40 21.54 -31.20 20.57
C TRP A 40 22.81 -31.22 21.44
N ILE A 41 22.67 -31.12 22.77
CA ILE A 41 23.81 -31.18 23.70
C ILE A 41 24.54 -32.53 23.63
N THR A 42 23.79 -33.63 23.53
CA THR A 42 24.38 -34.96 23.37
C THR A 42 25.16 -35.06 22.06
N GLU A 43 24.62 -34.51 20.99
CA GLU A 43 25.27 -34.51 19.69
C GLU A 43 26.53 -33.60 19.67
N ILE A 44 26.53 -32.48 20.40
CA ILE A 44 27.75 -31.66 20.60
C ILE A 44 28.83 -32.47 21.32
N LYS A 45 28.47 -33.22 22.36
CA LYS A 45 29.42 -34.07 23.11
C LYS A 45 29.99 -35.21 22.26
N ARG A 46 29.20 -35.75 21.32
CA ARG A 46 29.64 -36.78 20.37
C ARG A 46 30.48 -36.20 19.23
N SER A 47 30.20 -34.96 18.84
CA SER A 47 30.90 -34.25 17.78
C SER A 47 32.32 -33.85 18.21
N CYS A 48 33.33 -34.24 17.43
CA CYS A 48 34.73 -33.86 17.66
C CYS A 48 34.98 -32.34 17.58
N GLN A 49 33.99 -31.54 17.15
CA GLN A 49 34.08 -30.09 17.01
C GLN A 49 33.89 -29.36 18.34
N GLY A 50 33.14 -29.94 19.29
CA GLY A 50 32.89 -29.38 20.62
C GLY A 50 32.20 -28.00 20.66
N ARG A 51 31.60 -27.56 19.55
CA ARG A 51 30.94 -26.23 19.43
C ARG A 51 29.58 -26.35 18.75
N GLY A 52 28.55 -25.80 19.39
CA GLY A 52 27.25 -25.56 18.81
C GLY A 52 26.95 -24.07 18.71
N VAL A 53 25.99 -23.71 17.86
CA VAL A 53 25.46 -22.35 17.72
C VAL A 53 23.98 -22.38 18.07
N VAL A 54 23.56 -21.44 18.91
CA VAL A 54 22.15 -21.15 19.18
C VAL A 54 21.83 -19.81 18.57
N GLU A 55 20.77 -19.76 17.79
CA GLU A 55 20.23 -18.55 17.20
C GLU A 55 18.83 -18.31 17.78
N VAL A 56 18.67 -17.13 18.38
CA VAL A 56 17.40 -16.68 18.96
C VAL A 56 16.81 -15.66 18.01
N ARG A 57 15.63 -15.97 17.47
CA ARG A 57 14.92 -15.08 16.56
C ARG A 57 13.63 -14.65 17.20
N MET A 58 13.34 -13.36 17.15
CA MET A 58 12.07 -12.79 17.58
C MET A 58 11.47 -12.08 16.38
N GLU A 59 10.19 -12.32 16.12
CA GLU A 59 9.46 -11.56 15.10
C GLU A 59 9.35 -10.11 15.56
N ASN A 60 9.68 -9.18 14.67
CA ASN A 60 9.54 -7.77 14.94
C ASN A 60 8.08 -7.39 14.73
N PRO A 61 7.33 -6.94 15.75
CA PRO A 61 5.92 -6.58 15.59
C PRO A 61 5.69 -5.47 14.57
N LYS A 62 6.71 -4.64 14.28
CA LYS A 62 6.64 -3.62 13.22
C LYS A 62 6.61 -4.23 11.81
N ASP A 63 7.09 -5.45 11.62
CA ASP A 63 7.10 -6.10 10.31
C ASP A 63 5.72 -6.61 9.92
N GLU A 64 4.90 -7.04 10.89
CA GLU A 64 3.49 -7.37 10.67
C GLU A 64 2.70 -6.13 10.25
N VAL A 65 2.88 -5.00 10.94
CA VAL A 65 2.26 -3.72 10.56
C VAL A 65 2.68 -3.30 9.15
N LYS A 66 3.98 -3.39 8.82
CA LYS A 66 4.47 -3.10 7.47
C LYS A 66 3.85 -4.02 6.42
N LYS A 67 3.64 -5.30 6.74
CA LYS A 67 3.01 -6.27 5.84
C LYS A 67 1.53 -5.93 5.63
N ALA A 68 0.79 -5.70 6.71
CA ALA A 68 -0.62 -5.31 6.64
C ALA A 68 -0.81 -4.03 5.82
N ASN A 69 0.01 -3.00 6.06
CA ASN A 69 -0.04 -1.74 5.31
C ASN A 69 0.22 -1.94 3.81
N LYS A 70 1.15 -2.83 3.45
CA LYS A 70 1.43 -3.17 2.04
C LYS A 70 0.25 -3.89 1.41
N GLU A 71 -0.37 -4.83 2.12
CA GLU A 71 -1.54 -5.57 1.64
C GLU A 71 -2.77 -4.65 1.48
N GLU A 72 -2.99 -3.74 2.42
CA GLU A 72 -4.04 -2.73 2.36
C GLU A 72 -3.86 -1.79 1.15
N LEU A 73 -2.63 -1.32 0.91
CA LEU A 73 -2.32 -0.47 -0.24
C LEU A 73 -2.67 -1.17 -1.57
N VAL A 74 -2.39 -2.48 -1.66
CA VAL A 74 -2.76 -3.28 -2.84
C VAL A 74 -4.29 -3.41 -2.95
N ALA A 75 -4.98 -3.75 -1.87
CA ALA A 75 -6.44 -3.87 -1.85
C ALA A 75 -7.13 -2.55 -2.26
N ARG A 76 -6.67 -1.42 -1.73
CA ARG A 76 -7.17 -0.09 -2.08
C ARG A 76 -6.96 0.23 -3.56
N THR A 77 -5.80 -0.13 -4.11
CA THR A 77 -5.51 0.05 -5.54
C THR A 77 -6.46 -0.77 -6.41
N ILE A 78 -6.79 -2.00 -5.98
CA ILE A 78 -7.77 -2.87 -6.67
C ILE A 78 -9.18 -2.25 -6.61
N GLN A 79 -9.62 -1.78 -5.45
CA GLN A 79 -10.93 -1.14 -5.34
C GLN A 79 -11.05 0.12 -6.22
N GLN A 80 -9.99 0.93 -6.26
CA GLN A 80 -9.94 2.14 -7.08
C GLN A 80 -10.03 1.82 -8.58
N MET A 81 -9.36 0.77 -9.08
CA MET A 81 -9.48 0.38 -10.49
C MET A 81 -10.88 -0.10 -10.84
N GLU A 82 -11.56 -0.80 -9.92
CA GLU A 82 -12.94 -1.26 -10.14
C GLU A 82 -13.92 -0.08 -10.19
N ALA A 83 -13.76 0.91 -9.31
CA ALA A 83 -14.53 2.15 -9.32
C ALA A 83 -14.37 2.92 -10.64
N CYS A 84 -13.13 3.03 -11.14
CA CYS A 84 -12.87 3.69 -12.42
C CYS A 84 -13.53 2.97 -13.60
N ARG A 85 -13.59 1.63 -13.57
CA ARG A 85 -14.18 0.80 -14.65
C ARG A 85 -15.71 0.89 -14.71
N THR A 86 -16.37 1.02 -13.57
CA THR A 86 -17.84 0.98 -13.46
C THR A 86 -18.52 2.34 -13.70
N GLY A 87 -17.74 3.43 -13.75
CA GLY A 87 -18.23 4.78 -14.00
C GLY A 87 -19.02 4.94 -15.32
N PRO A 88 -19.96 5.89 -15.38
CA PRO A 88 -20.96 6.01 -16.45
C PRO A 88 -20.37 6.25 -17.86
N LEU A 89 -19.14 6.79 -17.97
CA LEU A 89 -18.45 6.97 -19.26
C LEU A 89 -17.85 5.67 -19.84
N ASN A 90 -17.62 4.64 -19.03
CA ASN A 90 -16.90 3.43 -19.46
C ASN A 90 -17.80 2.28 -19.96
N ARG A 91 -19.14 2.42 -19.91
CA ARG A 91 -20.07 1.36 -20.38
C ARG A 91 -19.95 1.02 -21.87
N LYS A 92 -19.27 1.86 -22.67
CA LYS A 92 -19.15 1.68 -24.14
C LYS A 92 -17.85 1.05 -24.63
N SER A 93 -16.85 0.80 -23.77
CA SER A 93 -15.55 0.25 -24.22
C SER A 93 -15.24 -1.09 -23.56
N ARG A 94 -15.85 -2.17 -24.04
CA ARG A 94 -15.39 -3.55 -23.80
C ARG A 94 -14.43 -3.98 -24.92
N VAL A 95 -13.26 -3.36 -25.01
CA VAL A 95 -12.13 -3.90 -25.77
C VAL A 95 -10.84 -3.65 -24.99
N SER A 96 -10.28 -4.76 -24.52
CA SER A 96 -8.84 -5.08 -24.44
C SER A 96 -7.85 -3.90 -24.32
N GLY A 97 -7.16 -3.84 -23.18
CA GLY A 97 -5.95 -3.04 -23.04
C GLY A 97 -5.52 -2.96 -21.58
N ALA A 98 -4.70 -3.92 -21.12
CA ALA A 98 -3.96 -3.79 -19.87
C ALA A 98 -3.00 -2.61 -20.00
N SER A 99 -3.34 -1.46 -19.41
CA SER A 99 -2.46 -0.29 -19.39
C SER A 99 -1.70 -0.24 -18.07
N ASN A 100 -0.38 -0.44 -18.15
CA ASN A 100 0.56 -0.22 -17.06
C ASN A 100 0.37 1.18 -16.47
N TRP A 101 0.03 1.23 -15.18
CA TRP A 101 0.07 2.44 -14.37
C TRP A 101 1.50 2.69 -13.88
N PRO A 102 1.98 3.95 -13.77
CA PRO A 102 3.26 4.22 -13.15
C PRO A 102 3.17 3.93 -11.64
N SER A 103 3.75 2.82 -11.20
CA SER A 103 4.12 2.59 -9.80
C SER A 103 5.07 3.70 -9.38
N THR A 104 4.53 4.81 -8.87
CA THR A 104 5.36 5.79 -8.18
C THR A 104 5.46 5.30 -6.75
N ALA A 105 6.54 4.58 -6.46
CA ALA A 105 6.97 4.30 -5.11
C ALA A 105 7.16 5.66 -4.41
N PHE A 106 6.25 6.00 -3.52
CA PHE A 106 6.50 7.01 -2.52
C PHE A 106 7.30 6.31 -1.41
N ASP A 107 8.62 6.30 -1.55
CA ASP A 107 9.52 6.18 -0.40
C ASP A 107 9.35 7.45 0.44
N VAL A 108 8.37 7.43 1.34
CA VAL A 108 8.23 8.44 2.38
C VAL A 108 8.61 7.76 3.69
N ASP A 109 9.90 7.81 3.96
CA ASP A 109 10.47 7.76 5.30
C ASP A 109 10.01 9.04 6.03
N SER A 110 8.76 9.03 6.52
CA SER A 110 8.30 10.05 7.46
C SER A 110 7.73 9.35 8.67
N GLU A 111 8.59 9.28 9.68
CA GLU A 111 8.28 9.19 11.09
C GLU A 111 7.35 10.39 11.40
N GLU A 112 6.02 10.24 11.29
CA GLU A 112 5.11 11.26 11.82
C GLU A 112 4.19 10.69 12.91
N GLU A 113 4.34 11.36 14.04
CA GLU A 113 3.61 11.34 15.29
C GLU A 113 2.10 11.46 15.10
N GLY A 114 1.34 10.90 16.05
CA GLY A 114 -0.11 10.78 16.00
C GLY A 114 -0.86 12.07 15.63
N SER A 115 -1.15 12.24 14.34
CA SER A 115 -2.14 13.17 13.84
C SER A 115 -3.45 12.40 13.68
N SER A 116 -4.49 12.83 14.41
CA SER A 116 -5.84 12.31 14.27
C SER A 116 -6.39 12.75 12.90
N GLY A 117 -5.99 12.05 11.86
CA GLY A 117 -6.55 12.21 10.51
C GLY A 117 -8.05 11.87 10.51
N PRO A 118 -8.81 12.40 9.54
CA PRO A 118 -10.21 12.02 9.38
C PRO A 118 -10.33 10.51 9.26
N ASP A 119 -11.37 9.92 9.86
CA ASP A 119 -11.67 8.49 9.77
C ASP A 119 -11.43 8.01 8.33
N PHE A 120 -10.43 7.15 8.15
CA PHE A 120 -9.93 6.73 6.84
C PHE A 120 -11.08 6.23 5.94
N THR A 121 -12.11 5.66 6.55
CA THR A 121 -13.36 5.23 5.89
C THR A 121 -14.13 6.38 5.22
N VAL A 122 -14.23 7.55 5.85
CA VAL A 122 -14.93 8.72 5.30
C VAL A 122 -14.17 9.31 4.13
N LEU A 123 -12.85 9.42 4.25
CA LEU A 123 -11.99 9.91 3.18
C LEU A 123 -12.02 8.98 1.97
N ASP A 124 -11.93 7.66 2.19
CA ASP A 124 -11.99 6.65 1.13
C ASP A 124 -13.33 6.65 0.39
N ASN A 125 -14.43 6.83 1.11
CA ASN A 125 -15.75 6.97 0.49
C ASN A 125 -15.80 8.18 -0.46
N GLN A 126 -15.25 9.33 -0.06
CA GLN A 126 -15.20 10.52 -0.92
C GLN A 126 -14.29 10.33 -2.14
N ILE A 127 -13.15 9.67 -1.97
CA ILE A 127 -12.25 9.31 -3.09
C ILE A 127 -12.99 8.43 -4.11
N ASN A 128 -13.69 7.42 -3.62
CA ASN A 128 -14.45 6.49 -4.46
C ASN A 128 -15.60 7.21 -5.20
N GLU A 129 -16.34 8.10 -4.54
CA GLU A 129 -17.40 8.90 -5.16
C GLU A 129 -16.87 9.77 -6.31
N ILE A 130 -15.69 10.38 -6.14
CA ILE A 130 -15.05 11.18 -7.20
C ILE A 130 -14.71 10.29 -8.41
N TYR A 131 -14.09 9.12 -8.19
CA TYR A 131 -13.75 8.20 -9.29
C TYR A 131 -14.98 7.59 -9.98
N GLN A 132 -16.03 7.25 -9.23
CA GLN A 132 -17.27 6.74 -9.81
C GLN A 132 -17.96 7.77 -10.70
N LYS A 133 -17.95 9.03 -10.29
CA LYS A 133 -18.57 10.11 -11.05
C LYS A 133 -17.82 10.41 -12.34
N TYR A 134 -16.51 10.51 -12.24
CA TYR A 134 -15.63 10.86 -13.35
C TYR A 134 -14.94 9.59 -13.85
N GLY A 135 -15.60 8.89 -14.77
CA GLY A 135 -15.02 7.72 -15.45
C GLY A 135 -13.84 8.09 -16.36
N MET A 136 -13.12 7.08 -16.88
CA MET A 136 -11.99 7.31 -17.78
C MET A 136 -12.45 8.03 -19.05
N ASN A 137 -11.74 9.09 -19.42
CA ASN A 137 -11.98 9.85 -20.65
C ASN A 137 -10.77 9.72 -21.58
N THR A 138 -10.83 8.74 -22.48
CA THR A 138 -9.73 8.35 -23.37
C THR A 138 -9.33 9.42 -24.39
N GLU A 139 -10.17 10.43 -24.62
CA GLU A 139 -9.88 11.56 -25.52
C GLU A 139 -8.92 12.59 -24.91
N TYR A 140 -8.88 12.67 -23.57
CA TYR A 140 -8.02 13.61 -22.84
C TYR A 140 -6.82 12.90 -22.22
N ASN A 141 -7.06 11.77 -21.55
CA ASN A 141 -6.00 10.98 -20.96
C ASN A 141 -6.40 9.50 -20.91
N ARG A 142 -5.53 8.64 -21.47
CA ARG A 142 -5.78 7.19 -21.52
C ARG A 142 -5.44 6.46 -20.21
N ILE A 143 -4.75 7.14 -19.30
CA ILE A 143 -4.18 6.58 -18.07
C ILE A 143 -5.03 6.99 -16.86
N HIS A 144 -5.47 8.25 -16.79
CA HIS A 144 -6.20 8.81 -15.66
C HIS A 144 -7.59 9.32 -16.05
N PRO A 145 -8.59 9.18 -15.17
CA PRO A 145 -9.85 9.90 -15.31
C PRO A 145 -9.65 11.42 -15.28
N VAL A 146 -10.62 12.15 -15.83
CA VAL A 146 -10.48 13.59 -16.07
C VAL A 146 -11.75 14.33 -15.66
N TYR A 147 -11.58 15.43 -14.93
CA TYR A 147 -12.61 16.44 -14.74
C TYR A 147 -12.50 17.51 -15.83
N LEU A 148 -13.57 17.75 -16.58
CA LEU A 148 -13.63 18.80 -17.59
C LEU A 148 -14.17 20.08 -16.97
N ASN A 149 -13.52 21.22 -17.27
CA ASN A 149 -14.04 22.51 -16.83
C ASN A 149 -15.36 22.81 -17.58
N PRO A 150 -16.48 23.05 -16.87
CA PRO A 150 -17.77 23.33 -17.49
C PRO A 150 -17.79 24.63 -18.31
N LEU A 151 -16.86 25.56 -18.05
CA LEU A 151 -16.77 26.85 -18.74
C LEU A 151 -15.80 26.84 -19.93
N ASP A 152 -14.86 25.89 -19.97
CA ASP A 152 -13.86 25.78 -21.03
C ASP A 152 -13.50 24.31 -21.26
N THR A 153 -13.99 23.73 -22.35
CA THR A 153 -13.77 22.31 -22.68
C THR A 153 -12.31 22.00 -23.04
N ASP A 154 -11.47 23.00 -23.31
CA ASP A 154 -10.03 22.82 -23.52
C ASP A 154 -9.24 22.77 -22.20
N GLN A 155 -9.89 23.01 -21.06
CA GLN A 155 -9.30 22.93 -19.72
C GLN A 155 -9.80 21.73 -18.92
N TYR A 156 -8.89 21.02 -18.27
CA TYR A 156 -9.21 19.82 -17.53
C TYR A 156 -8.29 19.59 -16.33
N ILE A 157 -8.75 18.79 -15.36
CA ILE A 157 -7.97 18.33 -14.22
C ILE A 157 -7.77 16.82 -14.36
N LEU A 158 -6.52 16.37 -14.23
CA LEU A 158 -6.22 14.94 -14.12
C LEU A 158 -6.56 14.44 -12.72
N LEU A 159 -7.39 13.40 -12.66
CA LEU A 159 -7.76 12.73 -11.43
C LEU A 159 -6.73 11.65 -11.10
N THR A 160 -5.51 12.11 -10.80
CA THR A 160 -4.46 11.29 -10.19
C THR A 160 -4.78 11.06 -8.69
N PRO A 161 -4.26 9.99 -8.06
CA PRO A 161 -4.46 9.72 -6.64
C PRO A 161 -4.24 10.94 -5.74
N GLY A 162 -3.12 11.67 -5.92
CA GLY A 162 -2.83 12.86 -5.11
C GLY A 162 -3.85 13.99 -5.28
N ASN A 163 -4.25 14.31 -6.51
CA ASN A 163 -5.28 15.33 -6.76
C ASN A 163 -6.65 14.93 -6.19
N VAL A 164 -7.03 13.66 -6.32
CA VAL A 164 -8.30 13.17 -5.77
C VAL A 164 -8.28 13.15 -4.26
N GLU A 165 -7.15 12.82 -3.62
CA GLU A 165 -7.00 12.91 -2.18
C GLU A 165 -7.11 14.35 -1.68
N ILE A 166 -6.50 15.32 -2.35
CA ILE A 166 -6.65 16.75 -2.05
C ILE A 166 -8.12 17.17 -2.14
N TRP A 167 -8.82 16.72 -3.18
CA TRP A 167 -10.25 17.00 -3.35
C TRP A 167 -11.09 16.34 -2.26
N ALA A 168 -10.87 15.06 -1.98
CA ALA A 168 -11.59 14.33 -0.94
C ALA A 168 -11.37 14.95 0.45
N LYS A 169 -10.13 15.32 0.80
CA LYS A 169 -9.83 16.07 2.03
C LYS A 169 -10.59 17.39 2.10
N ALA A 170 -10.67 18.12 0.99
CA ALA A 170 -11.44 19.37 0.93
C ALA A 170 -12.96 19.16 1.11
N LEU A 171 -13.50 18.03 0.65
CA LEU A 171 -14.90 17.65 0.87
C LEU A 171 -15.17 17.28 2.33
N VAL A 172 -14.29 16.46 2.93
CA VAL A 172 -14.38 16.06 4.35
C VAL A 172 -14.26 17.27 5.27
N ASN A 173 -13.36 18.21 4.95
CA ASN A 173 -13.17 19.44 5.72
C ASN A 173 -14.23 20.52 5.41
N HIS A 174 -15.25 20.20 4.60
CA HIS A 174 -16.34 21.10 4.22
C HIS A 174 -15.85 22.48 3.73
N ILE A 175 -14.77 22.50 2.94
CA ILE A 175 -14.21 23.75 2.41
C ILE A 175 -15.26 24.43 1.52
N ALA A 176 -15.49 25.72 1.75
CA ALA A 176 -16.47 26.51 1.00
C ALA A 176 -16.22 26.42 -0.51
N ARG A 177 -17.30 26.25 -1.28
CA ARG A 177 -17.31 26.17 -2.76
C ARG A 177 -16.69 24.90 -3.36
N VAL A 178 -16.25 23.96 -2.53
CA VAL A 178 -15.83 22.62 -2.98
C VAL A 178 -17.03 21.67 -2.90
N SER A 179 -17.25 20.90 -3.96
CA SER A 179 -18.30 19.88 -4.02
C SER A 179 -17.88 18.77 -4.98
N LEU A 180 -18.69 17.72 -5.09
CA LEU A 180 -18.45 16.65 -6.06
C LEU A 180 -18.54 17.13 -7.53
N VAL A 181 -18.99 18.36 -7.81
CA VAL A 181 -18.96 18.99 -9.15
C VAL A 181 -17.98 20.17 -9.25
N SER A 182 -17.43 20.62 -8.12
CA SER A 182 -16.60 21.81 -8.02
C SER A 182 -15.29 21.45 -7.32
N PRO A 183 -14.18 21.27 -8.05
CA PRO A 183 -12.90 20.91 -7.47
C PRO A 183 -12.33 22.07 -6.62
N PRO A 184 -11.48 21.78 -5.64
CA PRO A 184 -10.76 22.81 -4.91
C PRO A 184 -9.86 23.62 -5.83
N ASN A 185 -9.73 24.91 -5.55
CA ASN A 185 -8.93 25.86 -6.31
C ASN A 185 -7.41 25.59 -6.26
N THR A 186 -6.97 24.74 -5.33
CA THR A 186 -5.58 24.32 -5.18
C THR A 186 -5.13 23.39 -6.30
N ILE A 187 -6.06 22.68 -6.95
CA ILE A 187 -5.75 21.79 -8.06
C ILE A 187 -5.70 22.59 -9.35
N LYS A 188 -4.58 22.46 -10.07
CA LYS A 188 -4.32 23.22 -11.29
C LYS A 188 -5.02 22.59 -12.50
N TYR A 189 -5.69 23.42 -13.28
CA TYR A 189 -6.18 23.05 -14.60
C TYR A 189 -5.02 22.93 -15.60
N LEU A 190 -5.10 21.90 -16.44
CA LEU A 190 -4.25 21.69 -17.59
C LEU A 190 -5.00 22.10 -18.86
N SER A 191 -4.26 22.64 -19.84
CA SER A 191 -4.83 23.06 -21.12
C SER A 191 -4.44 22.09 -22.24
N ARG A 192 -5.43 21.61 -22.99
CA ARG A 192 -5.24 20.68 -24.12
C ARG A 192 -4.33 21.25 -25.22
N ARG A 193 -4.45 22.55 -25.51
CA ARG A 193 -3.69 23.24 -26.57
C ARG A 193 -2.18 23.24 -26.31
N LYS A 194 -1.77 23.30 -25.04
CA LYS A 194 -0.36 23.36 -24.63
C LYS A 194 0.36 22.03 -24.81
N GLN A 195 -0.36 20.91 -24.68
CA GLN A 195 0.18 19.55 -24.87
C GLN A 195 0.38 19.18 -26.34
N ARG A 196 -0.41 19.76 -27.26
CA ARG A 196 -0.22 19.57 -28.73
C ARG A 196 1.02 20.28 -29.27
N GLY A 197 1.47 21.37 -28.63
CA GLY A 197 2.61 22.17 -29.07
C GLY A 197 4.00 21.64 -28.68
N SER A 198 4.09 20.59 -27.86
CA SER A 198 5.38 19.99 -27.46
C SER A 198 5.78 18.75 -28.27
N LYS A 199 5.09 18.51 -29.40
CA LYS A 199 5.54 17.60 -30.45
C LYS A 199 5.64 18.37 -31.76
N ALA A 200 6.68 19.20 -31.88
CA ALA A 200 7.19 19.72 -33.13
C ALA A 200 8.70 19.85 -32.99
#